data_AF-A0AAD6M5P4-F1
#
_entry.id   AF-A0AAD6M5P4-F1
#
_cell.length_a   1.000
_cell.length_b   1.000
_cell.length_c   1.000
_cell.angle_alpha   90.00
_cell.angle_beta   90.00
_cell.angle_gamma   90.00
#
_symmetry.space_group_name_H-M   'P 1'
#
loop_
_entity.id
_entity.type
_entity.pdbx_description
1 polymer ?
#
loop_
_entity_poly.entity_id
_entity_poly.type
_entity_poly.pdbx_seq_one_letter_code
_entity_poly.pdbx_strand_id
1 'polypeptide(L)' 'MAAVTSALIAIAGVVLGWIAIEIACKPCLNKGREAIDRSLNPDYDPDDDEIRVPINSPN' A
#
# COMPACT_ATOMS: atom_id res chain seq x y z
N MET A 1 -42.27 -5.61 1.24
CA MET A 1 -41.54 -4.43 1.75
C MET A 1 -40.28 -4.84 2.51
N ALA A 2 -40.40 -5.58 3.63
CA ALA A 2 -39.24 -5.94 4.49
C ALA A 2 -38.11 -6.72 3.78
N ALA A 3 -38.44 -7.67 2.90
CA ALA A 3 -37.45 -8.49 2.19
C ALA A 3 -36.57 -7.68 1.21
N VAL A 4 -37.10 -6.60 0.64
CA VAL A 4 -36.33 -5.73 -0.26
C VAL A 4 -35.37 -4.87 0.55
N THR A 5 -35.83 -4.32 1.67
CA THR A 5 -34.99 -3.53 2.58
C THR A 5 -33.83 -4.35 3.15
N SER A 6 -34.08 -5.59 3.57
CA SER A 6 -33.00 -6.46 4.09
C SER A 6 -31.98 -6.82 3.01
N ALA A 7 -32.42 -7.10 1.77
CA ALA A 7 -31.53 -7.36 0.65
C ALA A 7 -30.62 -6.16 0.35
N LEU A 8 -31.16 -4.94 0.37
CA LEU A 8 -30.39 -3.72 0.15
C LEU A 8 -29.33 -3.50 1.24
N ILE A 9 -29.70 -3.71 2.51
CA ILE A 9 -28.76 -3.58 3.63
C ILE A 9 -27.64 -4.62 3.54
N ALA A 10 -27.96 -5.86 3.16
CA ALA A 10 -26.97 -6.91 2.99
C ALA A 10 -25.98 -6.57 1.87
N ILE A 11 -26.46 -6.11 0.71
CA ILE A 11 -25.61 -5.70 -0.41
C ILE A 11 -24.72 -4.51 -0.01
N ALA A 12 -25.29 -3.50 0.65
CA ALA A 12 -24.53 -2.36 1.14
C ALA A 12 -23.42 -2.79 2.12
N GLY A 13 -23.72 -3.72 3.04
CA GLY A 13 -22.75 -4.28 3.97
C GLY A 13 -21.61 -5.02 3.27
N VAL A 14 -21.91 -5.84 2.25
CA VAL A 14 -20.89 -6.56 1.47
C VAL A 14 -20.00 -5.59 0.70
N VAL A 15 -20.58 -4.60 0.02
CA VAL A 15 -19.81 -3.60 -0.75
C VAL A 15 -18.93 -2.76 0.18
N LEU A 16 -19.46 -2.28 1.31
CA LEU A 16 -18.69 -1.50 2.27
C LEU A 16 -17.59 -2.34 2.94
N GLY A 17 -17.89 -3.59 3.28
CA GLY A 17 -16.89 -4.52 3.80
C GLY A 17 -15.76 -4.77 2.80
N TRP A 18 -16.09 -4.98 1.52
CA TRP A 18 -15.12 -5.14 0.45
C TRP A 18 -14.23 -3.89 0.29
N ILE A 19 -14.83 -2.70 0.23
CA ILE A 19 -14.11 -1.43 0.10
C ILE A 19 -13.19 -1.21 1.32
N ALA A 20 -13.67 -1.50 2.53
CA ALA A 20 -12.87 -1.38 3.74
C ALA A 20 -11.64 -2.31 3.71
N ILE A 21 -11.83 -3.56 3.27
CA ILE A 21 -10.74 -4.52 3.07
C ILE A 21 -9.76 -3.99 2.03
N GLU A 22 -10.23 -3.45 0.91
CA GLU A 22 -9.33 -2.87 -0.11
C GLU A 22 -8.52 -1.70 0.44
N ILE A 23 -9.13 -0.75 1.16
CA ILE A 23 -8.44 0.41 1.71
C ILE A 23 -7.39 -0.01 2.75
N ALA A 24 -7.66 -1.04 3.55
CA ALA A 24 -6.71 -1.57 4.51
C ALA A 24 -5.59 -2.39 3.84
N CYS A 25 -5.92 -3.21 2.83
CA CYS A 25 -4.99 -4.17 2.24
C CYS A 25 -4.17 -3.61 1.08
N LYS A 26 -4.68 -2.68 0.25
CA LYS A 26 -3.90 -2.05 -0.85
C LYS A 26 -2.63 -1.34 -0.40
N PRO A 27 -2.63 -0.48 0.63
CA PRO A 27 -1.40 0.18 1.05
C PRO A 27 -0.37 -0.81 1.61
N CYS A 28 -0.80 -1.92 2.19
CA CYS A 28 0.09 -2.98 2.67
C CYS A 28 0.65 -3.84 1.52
N LEU A 29 -0.19 -4.21 0.55
CA LEU A 29 0.21 -4.98 -0.63
C LEU A 29 1.14 -4.19 -1.56
N ASN A 30 0.91 -2.89 -1.72
CA ASN A 30 1.79 -2.03 -2.52
C ASN A 30 3.17 -1.92 -1.89
N LYS A 31 3.25 -1.70 -0.58
CA LYS A 31 4.53 -1.71 0.15
C LYS A 31 5.24 -3.06 0.03
N GLY A 32 4.50 -4.17 0.11
CA GLY A 32 5.06 -5.51 -0.10
C GLY A 32 5.61 -5.70 -1.51
N ARG A 33 4.90 -5.24 -2.55
CA ARG A 33 5.37 -5.30 -3.94
C ARG A 33 6.59 -4.43 -4.17
N GLU A 34 6.62 -3.22 -3.63
CA GLU A 34 7.76 -2.30 -3.75
C GLU A 34 9.01 -2.87 -3.08
N ALA A 35 8.87 -3.48 -1.89
CA ALA A 35 9.97 -4.16 -1.23
C ALA A 35 10.49 -5.38 -2.02
N ILE A 36 9.58 -6.15 -2.65
CA ILE A 36 9.96 -7.26 -3.52
C ILE A 36 10.70 -6.75 -4.76
N ASP A 37 10.19 -5.70 -5.41
CA ASP A 37 10.77 -5.12 -6.63
C ASP A 37 12.17 -4.55 -6.36
N ARG A 38 12.34 -3.83 -5.24
CA ARG A 38 13.65 -3.40 -4.72
C ARG A 38 14.61 -4.59 -4.51
N SER A 39 14.13 -5.69 -3.93
CA SER A 39 14.98 -6.86 -3.67
C SER A 39 15.37 -7.65 -4.94
N LEU A 40 14.56 -7.55 -6.00
CA LEU A 40 14.79 -8.27 -7.25
C LEU A 40 15.52 -7.44 -8.30
N ASN A 41 15.63 -6.12 -8.10
CA ASN A 41 16.35 -5.23 -9.00
C ASN A 41 17.86 -5.33 -8.71
N PRO A 42 18.67 -5.88 -9.63
CA PRO A 42 20.12 -6.06 -9.42
C PRO A 42 20.91 -4.75 -9.46
N ASP A 43 20.33 -3.70 -10.03
CA ASP A 43 20.91 -2.36 -10.09
C ASP A 43 20.46 -1.48 -8.91
N TYR A 44 19.67 -2.04 -7.98
CA TYR A 44 19.22 -1.31 -6.80
C TYR A 44 20.31 -1.24 -5.74
N ASP A 45 20.89 -0.06 -5.56
CA ASP A 45 21.90 0.21 -4.55
C ASP A 45 21.28 0.93 -3.34
N PRO A 46 21.32 0.38 -2.11
CA PRO A 46 20.80 1.06 -0.92
C PRO A 46 21.46 2.41 -0.61
N ASP A 47 22.61 2.69 -1.22
CA ASP A 47 23.39 3.92 -1.15
C ASP A 47 22.70 5.09 -1.89
N ASP A 48 21.89 4.80 -2.91
CA ASP A 48 21.22 5.82 -3.74
C ASP A 48 20.09 6.55 -3.00
N ASP A 49 19.55 5.93 -1.95
CA ASP A 49 18.54 6.52 -1.06
C ASP A 49 19.17 7.41 0.03
N GLU A 50 20.50 7.44 0.16
CA GLU A 50 21.17 8.10 1.27
C GLU A 50 21.07 9.63 1.11
N ILE A 51 20.49 10.29 2.14
CA ILE A 51 20.54 11.75 2.27
C ILE A 51 22.01 12.12 2.25
N ARG A 52 22.46 12.73 1.15
CA ARG A 52 23.81 13.25 0.99
C ARG A 52 24.11 14.21 2.13
N VAL A 53 24.71 13.70 3.20
CA VAL A 53 25.26 14.50 4.28
C VAL A 53 26.35 15.33 3.64
N PRO A 54 26.30 16.67 3.74
CA PRO A 54 27.35 17.49 3.16
C PRO A 54 28.66 17.13 3.86
N ILE A 55 29.54 16.40 3.17
CA ILE A 55 30.93 16.23 3.60
C ILE A 55 31.60 17.57 3.31
N ASN A 56 31.44 18.53 4.22
CA ASN A 56 32.29 19.71 4.23
C ASN A 56 33.68 19.23 4.67
N SER A 57 34.52 18.85 3.70
CA SER A 57 35.95 18.66 3.93
C SER A 57 36.58 20.04 4.01
N PRO A 58 37.03 20.51 5.19
CA PRO A 58 37.68 21.82 5.30
C PRO A 58 39.05 21.74 4.61
N ASN A 59 39.27 22.62 3.63
CA ASN A 59 40.60 23.00 3.16
C ASN A 59 40.79 24.51 3.25
#